data_AF-A0A929SQV3-F1
#
_entry.id   AF-A0A929SQV3-F1
#
_cell.length_a   1.000
_cell.length_b   1.000
_cell.length_c   1.000
_cell.angle_alpha   90.00
_cell.angle_beta   90.00
_cell.angle_gamma   90.00
#
_symmetry.space_group_name_H-M   'P 1'
#
loop_
_entity.id
_entity.type
_entity.pdbx_description
1 polymer ?
#
loop_
_entity_poly.entity_id
_entity_poly.type
_entity_poly.pdbx_seq_one_letter_code
_entity_poly.pdbx_strand_id
1 'polypeptide(L)'
;MFDDTNNYDKLKNVFDYSMGARITYITNPYSGGNMRAINGGNTGNDSPIGNTINYFWRDSNGWNNQGALENDASIDNIQKLHKNSYGKSSSSATTMSGRNLKRTIIIDPRAYHGDTQNYTFEVDDLYMSSANSDGNVRNYTIYISNGGPEVATDPNHSSWQQLKTGRLTKDGKLEKVHEGNIQFKYIKLDVYSENMSYTELAAIKGFKRIINTSNTELGIIKVNKDIKIVAMNYNNGIKQIKIVKPDGQQDIENYNNLAAVRKKYTLTANGKYKIIVVDKDGSEKEQEIKVKGI
;
A
#
# COMPACT_ATOMS: atom_id res chain seq x y z
N MET A 1 -21.10 -24.44 -13.68
CA MET A 1 -21.77 -24.53 -12.36
C MET A 1 -20.67 -24.96 -11.41
N PHE A 2 -20.07 -24.01 -10.70
CA PHE A 2 -18.90 -24.28 -9.86
C PHE A 2 -19.34 -24.32 -8.40
N ASP A 3 -18.95 -25.42 -7.75
CA ASP A 3 -19.26 -25.78 -6.38
C ASP A 3 -18.56 -24.82 -5.40
N ASP A 4 -19.37 -24.18 -4.55
CA ASP A 4 -19.06 -22.96 -3.81
C ASP A 4 -18.51 -23.24 -2.40
N THR A 5 -17.95 -24.43 -2.17
CA THR A 5 -17.74 -24.92 -0.79
C THR A 5 -16.28 -25.03 -0.35
N ASN A 6 -15.27 -24.75 -1.19
CA ASN A 6 -13.85 -24.84 -0.77
C ASN A 6 -12.84 -23.87 -1.42
N ASN A 7 -13.28 -22.84 -2.16
CA ASN A 7 -12.36 -21.80 -2.62
C ASN A 7 -12.10 -20.78 -1.51
N TYR A 8 -11.07 -21.02 -0.70
CA TYR A 8 -10.55 -20.00 0.21
C TYR A 8 -10.06 -18.79 -0.61
N ASP A 9 -10.85 -17.73 -0.66
CA ASP A 9 -10.37 -16.40 -1.00
C ASP A 9 -9.17 -16.08 -0.10
N LYS A 10 -7.96 -16.13 -0.65
CA LYS A 10 -6.77 -15.77 0.11
C LYS A 10 -6.77 -14.24 0.23
N LEU A 11 -6.54 -13.74 1.42
CA LEU A 11 -6.42 -12.30 1.65
C LEU A 11 -4.95 -11.99 1.88
N LYS A 12 -4.44 -10.96 1.20
CA LYS A 12 -3.04 -10.58 1.35
C LYS A 12 -2.93 -9.15 1.84
N ASN A 13 -2.18 -8.97 2.92
CA ASN A 13 -1.89 -7.67 3.50
C ASN A 13 -0.82 -6.95 2.67
N VAL A 14 -1.16 -5.80 2.10
CA VAL A 14 -0.24 -4.93 1.36
C VAL A 14 0.78 -4.25 2.30
N PHE A 15 0.43 -4.06 3.57
CA PHE A 15 1.30 -3.46 4.59
C PHE A 15 2.12 -4.48 5.38
N ASP A 16 2.37 -5.65 4.78
CA ASP A 16 3.19 -6.69 5.37
C ASP A 16 4.66 -6.27 5.43
N TYR A 17 5.27 -6.39 6.61
CA TYR A 17 6.66 -5.99 6.84
C TYR A 17 7.65 -6.84 6.03
N SER A 18 7.37 -8.13 5.86
CA SER A 18 8.15 -9.04 5.01
C SER A 18 8.06 -8.70 3.53
N MET A 19 6.98 -8.03 3.12
CA MET A 19 6.82 -7.49 1.78
C MET A 19 7.47 -6.11 1.63
N GLY A 20 8.07 -5.55 2.68
CA GLY A 20 8.83 -4.31 2.62
C GLY A 20 8.08 -3.06 3.06
N ALA A 21 6.88 -3.17 3.61
CA ALA A 21 6.18 -1.99 4.12
C ALA A 21 6.97 -1.32 5.25
N ARG A 22 7.18 0.00 5.17
CA ARG A 22 7.82 0.79 6.23
C ARG A 22 7.08 2.10 6.49
N ILE A 23 7.18 2.58 7.73
CA ILE A 23 6.85 3.98 8.05
C ILE A 23 8.01 4.86 7.62
N THR A 24 7.78 5.71 6.63
CA THR A 24 8.78 6.60 6.04
C THR A 24 8.75 8.01 6.63
N TYR A 25 7.65 8.39 7.28
CA TYR A 25 7.56 9.66 8.02
C TYR A 25 6.66 9.52 9.24
N ILE A 26 7.05 10.22 10.32
CA ILE A 26 6.29 10.24 11.56
C ILE A 26 6.46 11.56 12.33
N THR A 27 5.39 12.12 12.87
CA THR A 27 5.48 13.29 13.77
C THR A 27 5.67 12.87 15.22
N ASN A 28 6.65 13.47 15.91
CA ASN A 28 6.87 13.33 17.36
C ASN A 28 6.87 11.87 17.89
N PRO A 29 7.70 10.97 17.32
CA PRO A 29 7.77 9.57 17.74
C PRO A 29 8.21 9.46 19.21
N TYR A 30 7.58 8.56 19.97
CA TYR A 30 7.90 8.37 21.40
C TYR A 30 9.23 7.64 21.62
N SER A 31 9.49 6.60 20.83
CA SER A 31 10.71 5.82 20.91
C SER A 31 11.11 5.35 19.52
N GLY A 32 12.28 5.77 19.06
CA GLY A 32 13.01 5.05 18.02
C GLY A 32 14.41 5.62 17.87
N GLY A 33 15.39 4.72 17.90
CA GLY A 33 16.77 5.06 17.62
C GLY A 33 16.96 5.34 16.13
N ASN A 34 17.95 6.17 15.81
CA ASN A 34 18.38 6.51 14.45
C ASN A 34 17.31 7.21 13.59
N MET A 35 16.81 8.36 14.02
CA MET A 35 15.94 9.24 13.22
C MET A 35 16.54 10.63 13.04
N ARG A 36 16.18 11.30 11.94
CA ARG A 36 16.50 12.69 11.65
C ARG A 36 15.23 13.50 11.37
N ALA A 37 15.30 14.79 11.67
CA ALA A 37 14.23 15.72 11.39
C ALA A 37 14.08 15.96 9.87
N ILE A 38 12.83 16.00 9.39
CA ILE A 38 12.47 16.32 8.01
C ILE A 38 11.04 16.84 7.97
N ASN A 39 10.75 17.87 7.16
CA ASN A 39 9.38 18.36 6.91
C ASN A 39 8.51 18.50 8.19
N GLY A 40 9.08 19.05 9.27
CA GLY A 40 8.39 19.23 10.56
C GLY A 40 8.08 17.94 11.34
N GLY A 41 8.60 16.80 10.91
CA GLY A 41 8.52 15.50 11.60
C GLY A 41 9.86 14.77 11.52
N ASN A 42 9.81 13.44 11.49
CA ASN A 42 10.99 12.59 11.52
C ASN A 42 10.93 11.49 10.46
N THR A 43 12.11 11.12 9.98
CA THR A 43 12.35 9.95 9.15
C THR A 43 13.52 9.17 9.71
N GLY A 44 13.64 7.87 9.37
CA GLY A 44 14.83 7.08 9.69
C GLY A 44 16.10 7.76 9.17
N ASN A 45 17.22 7.64 9.89
CA ASN A 45 18.49 8.32 9.58
C ASN A 45 18.99 8.00 8.17
N ASP A 46 18.75 6.77 7.71
CA ASP A 46 19.17 6.29 6.40
C ASP A 46 18.11 6.53 5.32
N SER A 47 17.25 7.54 5.50
CA SER A 47 16.14 7.86 4.60
C SER A 47 16.61 8.45 3.25
N PRO A 48 15.88 8.38 2.09
CA PRO A 48 16.53 8.53 0.79
C PRO A 48 16.75 10.01 0.46
N ILE A 49 16.28 10.91 1.32
CA ILE A 49 16.23 12.34 1.07
C ILE A 49 17.49 12.98 1.62
N GLY A 50 18.37 13.39 0.72
CA GLY A 50 19.72 13.89 1.06
C GLY A 50 20.80 12.80 1.09
N ASN A 51 20.52 11.58 0.60
CA ASN A 51 21.53 10.53 0.46
C ASN A 51 21.39 9.83 -0.89
N THR A 52 22.44 9.79 -1.70
CA THR A 52 22.45 9.30 -3.09
C THR A 52 22.74 7.79 -3.20
N ILE A 53 22.73 7.07 -2.08
CA ILE A 53 23.29 5.72 -1.99
C ILE A 53 22.17 4.66 -1.81
N ASN A 54 22.20 3.61 -2.65
CA ASN A 54 21.28 2.46 -2.65
C ASN A 54 21.27 1.59 -1.36
N TYR A 55 22.06 1.95 -0.34
CA TYR A 55 22.13 1.25 0.95
C TYR A 55 20.87 1.47 1.83
N PHE A 56 19.99 2.40 1.45
CA PHE A 56 18.75 2.78 2.12
C PHE A 56 17.87 1.58 2.51
N TRP A 57 17.72 0.61 1.63
CA TRP A 57 16.61 -0.35 1.66
C TRP A 57 16.94 -1.62 2.45
N ARG A 58 17.79 -1.53 3.48
CA ARG A 58 18.20 -2.71 4.27
C ARG A 58 17.40 -2.81 5.57
N ASP A 59 17.22 -4.03 6.03
CA ASP A 59 16.44 -4.44 7.21
C ASP A 59 17.17 -4.07 8.50
N SER A 60 18.49 -3.96 8.41
CA SER A 60 19.40 -3.50 9.46
C SER A 60 19.38 -1.99 9.72
N ASN A 61 18.74 -1.19 8.86
CA ASN A 61 18.78 0.27 8.97
C ASN A 61 17.68 0.78 9.90
N GLY A 62 17.97 1.82 10.68
CA GLY A 62 17.04 2.39 11.65
C GLY A 62 15.83 3.04 10.96
N TRP A 63 14.72 2.32 10.89
CA TRP A 63 13.44 2.85 10.43
C TRP A 63 12.67 3.54 11.57
N ASN A 64 11.70 4.38 11.22
CA ASN A 64 10.80 5.03 12.18
C ASN A 64 10.03 4.02 13.06
N ASN A 65 9.25 4.50 14.03
CA ASN A 65 8.43 3.66 14.90
C ASN A 65 7.41 2.78 14.13
N GLN A 66 7.73 1.51 13.82
CA GLN A 66 7.00 0.67 12.85
C GLN A 66 5.95 -0.29 13.44
N GLY A 67 5.66 -0.25 14.74
CA GLY A 67 4.91 -1.30 15.41
C GLY A 67 3.51 -1.59 14.84
N ALA A 68 2.91 -0.66 14.08
CA ALA A 68 1.64 -0.86 13.40
C ALA A 68 1.69 -1.74 12.13
N LEU A 69 2.87 -2.02 11.57
CA LEU A 69 3.03 -2.84 10.36
C LEU A 69 3.29 -4.31 10.75
N GLU A 70 2.57 -5.25 10.15
CA GLU A 70 2.57 -6.66 10.58
C GLU A 70 2.48 -7.65 9.43
N ASN A 71 3.10 -8.82 9.60
CA ASN A 71 3.11 -9.92 8.63
C ASN A 71 1.83 -10.80 8.66
N ASP A 72 0.87 -10.51 9.56
CA ASP A 72 -0.33 -11.36 9.69
C ASP A 72 -1.37 -11.05 8.61
N ALA A 73 -1.60 -12.03 7.73
CA ALA A 73 -2.55 -11.99 6.63
C ALA A 73 -3.94 -12.60 6.94
N SER A 74 -4.18 -13.08 8.17
CA SER A 74 -5.46 -13.71 8.54
C SER A 74 -6.57 -12.70 8.79
N ILE A 75 -7.74 -12.89 8.13
CA ILE A 75 -8.98 -12.18 8.44
C ILE A 75 -9.70 -12.73 9.69
N ASP A 76 -9.52 -13.99 10.04
CA ASP A 76 -10.17 -14.57 11.23
C ASP A 76 -9.62 -14.03 12.55
N ASN A 77 -8.37 -13.55 12.54
CA ASN A 77 -7.78 -12.77 13.64
C ASN A 77 -8.28 -11.30 13.68
N ILE A 78 -9.07 -10.84 12.69
CA ILE A 78 -9.59 -9.46 12.57
C ILE A 78 -10.91 -9.28 13.30
N GLN A 79 -11.74 -10.33 13.38
CA GLN A 79 -12.99 -10.28 14.13
C GLN A 79 -12.80 -10.55 15.64
N LYS A 80 -11.66 -11.15 16.01
CA LYS A 80 -11.23 -11.29 17.40
C LYS A 80 -10.38 -10.07 17.76
N LEU A 81 -10.35 -9.71 19.06
CA LEU A 81 -9.38 -8.73 19.56
C LEU A 81 -8.02 -9.10 18.97
N HIS A 82 -7.31 -8.11 18.41
CA HIS A 82 -6.03 -8.31 17.73
C HIS A 82 -5.16 -9.26 18.56
N LYS A 83 -4.53 -10.26 17.91
CA LYS A 83 -4.09 -11.57 18.48
C LYS A 83 -3.22 -11.52 19.75
N ASN A 84 -2.80 -10.32 20.18
CA ASN A 84 -2.25 -10.02 21.49
C ASN A 84 -3.20 -9.14 22.32
N SER A 85 -4.44 -9.59 22.52
CA SER A 85 -5.44 -8.92 23.36
C SER A 85 -4.99 -8.72 24.82
N TYR A 86 -3.87 -9.34 25.19
CA TYR A 86 -3.06 -9.03 26.37
C TYR A 86 -1.88 -8.12 26.01
N GLY A 87 -2.20 -6.88 25.59
CA GLY A 87 -1.27 -5.76 25.54
C GLY A 87 -0.17 -5.86 24.46
N LYS A 88 -0.44 -5.31 23.28
CA LYS A 88 0.64 -4.62 22.57
C LYS A 88 1.02 -3.40 23.40
N SER A 89 2.07 -3.52 24.21
CA SER A 89 2.69 -2.39 24.88
C SER A 89 3.33 -1.45 23.84
N SER A 90 3.65 -0.22 24.27
CA SER A 90 4.25 0.85 23.46
C SER A 90 5.47 0.46 22.62
N SER A 91 6.12 -0.67 22.91
CA SER A 91 7.24 -1.23 22.12
C SER A 91 6.82 -2.00 20.86
N SER A 92 5.53 -2.26 20.67
CA SER A 92 4.98 -3.07 19.57
C SER A 92 3.89 -2.35 18.76
N ALA A 93 3.64 -1.08 19.07
CA ALA A 93 2.72 -0.17 18.37
C ALA A 93 3.51 0.98 17.73
N THR A 94 2.90 1.68 16.79
CA THR A 94 3.43 2.97 16.33
C THR A 94 2.97 4.07 17.28
N THR A 95 3.87 4.48 18.16
CA THR A 95 3.63 5.42 19.28
C THR A 95 4.23 6.79 19.03
N MET A 96 3.42 7.83 19.23
CA MET A 96 3.79 9.23 19.12
C MET A 96 3.37 10.01 20.37
N SER A 97 4.23 10.90 20.85
CA SER A 97 3.98 11.70 22.05
C SER A 97 3.01 12.84 21.77
N GLY A 98 2.10 13.11 22.70
CA GLY A 98 1.24 14.30 22.69
C GLY A 98 -0.25 13.97 22.74
N ARG A 99 -0.94 14.55 23.72
CA ARG A 99 -2.38 14.40 23.95
C ARG A 99 -3.19 15.30 23.03
N ASN A 100 -4.23 14.76 22.37
CA ASN A 100 -5.18 15.51 21.54
C ASN A 100 -4.51 16.36 20.44
N LEU A 101 -3.30 16.00 20.02
CA LEU A 101 -2.58 16.66 18.96
C LEU A 101 -2.64 15.82 17.70
N LYS A 102 -2.71 16.48 16.54
CA LYS A 102 -2.59 15.79 15.26
C LYS A 102 -1.24 15.10 15.19
N ARG A 103 -1.26 13.82 14.82
CA ARG A 103 -0.07 13.04 14.54
C ARG A 103 -0.17 12.43 13.15
N THR A 104 0.91 12.55 12.39
CA THR A 104 0.95 12.13 10.99
C THR A 104 1.92 10.98 10.84
N ILE A 105 1.48 9.95 10.12
CA ILE A 105 2.27 8.80 9.69
C ILE A 105 2.18 8.72 8.17
N ILE A 106 3.31 8.50 7.48
CA ILE A 106 3.33 8.10 6.07
C ILE A 106 3.89 6.69 5.98
N ILE A 107 3.20 5.83 5.25
CA ILE A 107 3.59 4.44 5.01
C ILE A 107 3.85 4.27 3.52
N ASP A 108 4.99 3.67 3.25
CA ASP A 108 5.38 3.18 1.93
C ASP A 108 5.36 1.65 1.96
N PRO A 109 4.46 0.99 1.22
CA PRO A 109 4.38 -0.46 1.18
C PRO A 109 5.63 -1.16 0.62
N ARG A 110 6.50 -0.43 -0.09
CA ARG A 110 7.74 -0.95 -0.71
C ARG A 110 8.91 -0.01 -0.50
N ALA A 111 8.94 0.62 0.67
CA ALA A 111 10.22 0.85 1.32
C ALA A 111 10.95 -0.48 1.53
N TYR A 112 12.12 -0.60 2.15
CA TYR A 112 12.91 -1.86 2.08
C TYR A 112 13.25 -2.48 0.69
N HIS A 113 12.60 -2.20 -0.44
CA HIS A 113 12.96 -2.75 -1.76
C HIS A 113 13.50 -1.71 -2.74
N GLY A 114 13.34 -0.42 -2.42
CA GLY A 114 13.83 0.67 -3.27
C GLY A 114 13.02 1.00 -4.46
N ASP A 115 11.76 0.61 -4.36
CA ASP A 115 10.89 0.54 -5.50
C ASP A 115 9.61 1.34 -5.27
N THR A 116 9.79 2.49 -4.62
CA THR A 116 8.70 3.35 -4.14
C THR A 116 7.99 4.06 -5.29
N GLN A 117 8.66 4.21 -6.43
CA GLN A 117 8.16 4.97 -7.58
C GLN A 117 7.45 4.09 -8.62
N ASN A 118 7.84 2.82 -8.75
CA ASN A 118 7.39 2.00 -9.88
C ASN A 118 6.10 1.24 -9.60
N TYR A 119 5.57 1.29 -8.37
CA TYR A 119 4.45 0.43 -7.99
C TYR A 119 3.27 1.17 -7.42
N THR A 120 2.11 0.93 -8.02
CA THR A 120 0.81 1.26 -7.45
C THR A 120 0.22 0.00 -6.81
N PHE A 121 -0.21 0.12 -5.55
CA PHE A 121 -0.86 -0.93 -4.79
C PHE A 121 -2.37 -0.83 -4.90
N GLU A 122 -3.05 -1.97 -4.84
CA GLU A 122 -4.51 -2.06 -4.81
C GLU A 122 -4.95 -2.84 -3.56
N VAL A 123 -5.88 -2.26 -2.81
CA VAL A 123 -6.55 -2.92 -1.67
C VAL A 123 -8.05 -2.79 -1.82
N ASP A 124 -8.79 -3.82 -1.41
CA ASP A 124 -10.26 -3.82 -1.41
C ASP A 124 -10.81 -3.31 -0.09
N ASP A 125 -10.10 -3.58 1.01
CA ASP A 125 -10.49 -3.20 2.37
C ASP A 125 -9.28 -2.66 3.14
N LEU A 126 -9.47 -1.58 3.89
CA LEU A 126 -8.51 -1.08 4.88
C LEU A 126 -9.04 -1.28 6.30
N TYR A 127 -8.13 -1.65 7.19
CA TYR A 127 -8.40 -1.86 8.60
C TYR A 127 -7.37 -1.15 9.46
N MET A 128 -7.80 -0.63 10.62
CA MET A 128 -6.93 -0.04 11.63
C MET A 128 -7.34 -0.49 13.03
N SER A 129 -6.37 -0.56 13.94
CA SER A 129 -6.59 -0.88 15.34
C SER A 129 -5.91 0.15 16.24
N SER A 130 -6.65 0.65 17.22
CA SER A 130 -6.12 1.50 18.29
C SER A 130 -5.40 0.63 19.32
N ALA A 131 -4.30 1.11 19.90
CA ALA A 131 -3.66 0.41 21.01
C ALA A 131 -4.52 0.41 22.28
N ASN A 132 -4.30 -0.58 23.14
CA ASN A 132 -4.94 -0.74 24.45
C ASN A 132 -3.87 -0.58 25.55
N SER A 133 -3.24 0.60 25.58
CA SER A 133 -2.10 0.93 26.44
C SER A 133 -2.14 2.42 26.84
N ASP A 134 -0.99 3.08 27.01
CA ASP A 134 -0.88 4.48 27.45
C ASP A 134 -1.31 5.50 26.39
N GLY A 135 -1.55 5.03 25.16
CA GLY A 135 -2.07 5.80 24.04
C GLY A 135 -3.23 5.11 23.33
N ASN A 136 -3.90 5.90 22.49
CA ASN A 136 -4.93 5.40 21.59
C ASN A 136 -4.92 6.17 20.26
N VAL A 137 -5.59 5.61 19.26
CA VAL A 137 -6.02 6.34 18.06
C VAL A 137 -7.54 6.32 18.07
N ARG A 138 -8.15 7.51 18.20
CA ARG A 138 -9.60 7.63 18.14
C ARG A 138 -10.04 8.22 16.83
N ASN A 139 -9.62 9.44 16.54
CA ASN A 139 -10.01 10.10 15.29
C ASN A 139 -8.89 9.91 14.26
N TYR A 140 -9.28 9.67 13.01
CA TYR A 140 -8.34 9.49 11.91
C TYR A 140 -8.84 10.16 10.63
N THR A 141 -7.90 10.58 9.79
CA THR A 141 -8.11 10.89 8.38
C THR A 141 -7.07 10.14 7.55
N ILE A 142 -7.53 9.43 6.53
CA ILE A 142 -6.72 8.64 5.60
C ILE A 142 -6.59 9.43 4.31
N TYR A 143 -5.36 9.50 3.80
CA TYR A 143 -5.03 10.07 2.51
C TYR A 143 -4.22 9.07 1.69
N ILE A 144 -4.34 9.17 0.37
CA ILE A 144 -3.57 8.40 -0.59
C ILE A 144 -2.83 9.33 -1.54
N SER A 145 -1.74 8.84 -2.13
CA SER A 145 -1.01 9.56 -3.16
C SER A 145 -0.39 8.59 -4.16
N ASN A 146 -0.37 9.00 -5.43
CA ASN A 146 0.36 8.36 -6.53
C ASN A 146 1.51 9.24 -7.06
N GLY A 147 1.94 10.23 -6.26
CA GLY A 147 3.03 11.14 -6.62
C GLY A 147 4.42 10.49 -6.65
N GLY A 148 5.46 11.32 -6.71
CA GLY A 148 6.85 10.86 -6.77
C GLY A 148 7.43 10.47 -5.41
N PRO A 149 8.73 10.10 -5.37
CA PRO A 149 9.42 9.64 -4.16
C PRO A 149 9.41 10.65 -3.01
N GLU A 150 9.35 11.95 -3.31
CA GLU A 150 9.30 13.03 -2.33
C GLU A 150 8.11 12.89 -1.37
N VAL A 151 7.00 12.34 -1.87
CA VAL A 151 5.77 12.10 -1.10
C VAL A 151 6.01 11.20 0.09
N ALA A 152 6.96 10.26 0.02
CA ALA A 152 7.24 9.30 1.08
C ALA A 152 7.59 9.98 2.41
N THR A 153 8.04 11.25 2.40
CA THR A 153 8.34 11.98 3.64
C THR A 153 7.79 13.40 3.71
N ASP A 154 7.04 13.84 2.71
CA ASP A 154 6.42 15.16 2.71
C ASP A 154 4.92 15.04 3.04
N PRO A 155 4.51 15.28 4.30
CA PRO A 155 3.10 15.22 4.69
C PRO A 155 2.25 16.32 4.06
N ASN A 156 2.89 17.38 3.51
CA ASN A 156 2.24 18.55 2.94
C ASN A 156 2.28 18.57 1.41
N HIS A 157 2.77 17.49 0.78
CA HIS A 157 2.84 17.38 -0.66
C HIS A 157 1.46 17.57 -1.31
N SER A 158 1.39 18.29 -2.43
CA SER A 158 0.13 18.65 -3.08
C SER A 158 -0.64 17.47 -3.67
N SER A 159 0.02 16.33 -3.86
CA SER A 159 -0.59 15.12 -4.43
C SER A 159 -1.41 14.28 -3.43
N TRP A 160 -1.43 14.66 -2.14
CA TRP A 160 -2.25 13.97 -1.14
C TRP A 160 -3.74 14.17 -1.43
N GLN A 161 -4.45 13.06 -1.60
CA GLN A 161 -5.90 13.04 -1.77
C GLN A 161 -6.54 12.45 -0.53
N GLN A 162 -7.47 13.17 0.08
CA GLN A 162 -8.22 12.66 1.22
C GLN A 162 -9.17 11.54 0.77
N LEU A 163 -9.07 10.39 1.44
CA LEU A 163 -9.91 9.23 1.19
C LEU A 163 -11.09 9.18 2.16
N LYS A 164 -10.82 9.27 3.46
CA LYS A 164 -11.85 9.08 4.50
C LYS A 164 -11.42 9.70 5.83
N THR A 165 -12.39 10.27 6.54
CA THR A 165 -12.27 10.60 7.97
C THR A 165 -13.21 9.70 8.76
N GLY A 166 -12.79 9.30 9.96
CA GLY A 166 -13.58 8.42 10.81
C GLY A 166 -13.06 8.34 12.24
N ARG A 167 -13.64 7.40 12.99
CA ARG A 167 -13.33 7.16 14.39
C ARG A 167 -13.23 5.66 14.68
N LEU A 168 -12.21 5.26 15.43
CA LEU A 168 -12.10 3.92 16.02
C LEU A 168 -12.89 3.88 17.33
N THR A 169 -13.75 2.87 17.45
CA THR A 169 -14.70 2.73 18.54
C THR A 169 -14.13 1.97 19.72
N LYS A 170 -13.19 1.04 19.49
CA LYS A 170 -12.67 0.17 20.54
C LYS A 170 -11.17 -0.09 20.42
N ASP A 171 -10.46 0.05 21.53
CA ASP A 171 -9.04 -0.27 21.63
C ASP A 171 -8.80 -1.79 21.47
N GLY A 172 -7.73 -2.15 20.76
CA GLY A 172 -7.36 -3.53 20.43
C GLY A 172 -8.27 -4.21 19.41
N LYS A 173 -9.34 -3.56 18.94
CA LYS A 173 -10.21 -4.09 17.88
C LYS A 173 -9.71 -3.60 16.53
N LEU A 174 -9.52 -4.55 15.61
CA LEU A 174 -9.22 -4.22 14.22
C LEU A 174 -10.55 -3.89 13.51
N GLU A 175 -10.73 -2.62 13.17
CA GLU A 175 -11.96 -2.10 12.58
C GLU A 175 -11.77 -1.84 11.10
N LYS A 176 -12.76 -2.21 10.27
CA LYS A 176 -12.78 -1.82 8.86
C LYS A 176 -12.98 -0.30 8.79
N VAL A 177 -12.00 0.41 8.24
CA VAL A 177 -12.02 1.89 8.11
C VAL A 177 -12.32 2.36 6.70
N HIS A 178 -12.17 1.49 5.71
CA HIS A 178 -12.58 1.75 4.33
C HIS A 178 -12.92 0.44 3.60
N GLU A 179 -13.91 0.52 2.72
CA GLU A 179 -14.27 -0.52 1.76
C GLU A 179 -14.32 0.10 0.37
N GLY A 180 -13.65 -0.53 -0.59
CA GLY A 180 -13.55 -0.05 -1.96
C GLY A 180 -12.15 -0.27 -2.53
N ASN A 181 -12.09 -0.47 -3.85
CA ASN A 181 -10.84 -0.66 -4.58
C ASN A 181 -10.01 0.64 -4.55
N ILE A 182 -9.11 0.77 -3.57
CA ILE A 182 -8.23 1.92 -3.42
C ILE A 182 -6.92 1.62 -4.16
N GLN A 183 -6.47 2.56 -4.98
CA GLN A 183 -5.17 2.50 -5.65
C GLN A 183 -4.24 3.61 -5.19
N PHE A 184 -3.05 3.26 -4.70
CA PHE A 184 -2.11 4.22 -4.13
C PHE A 184 -0.66 3.74 -4.22
N LYS A 185 0.30 4.66 -4.25
CA LYS A 185 1.73 4.37 -3.98
C LYS A 185 2.06 4.57 -2.50
N TYR A 186 1.52 5.64 -1.92
CA TYR A 186 1.73 6.02 -0.52
C TYR A 186 0.40 6.21 0.19
N ILE A 187 0.36 5.87 1.49
CA ILE A 187 -0.77 6.16 2.37
C ILE A 187 -0.30 7.05 3.52
N LYS A 188 -1.09 8.07 3.84
CA LYS A 188 -0.87 8.97 4.98
C LYS A 188 -2.04 8.88 5.93
N LEU A 189 -1.74 8.84 7.22
CA LEU A 189 -2.70 8.85 8.30
C LEU A 189 -2.47 10.11 9.14
N ASP A 190 -3.49 10.95 9.25
CA ASP A 190 -3.56 11.96 10.32
C ASP A 190 -4.43 11.39 11.44
N VAL A 191 -3.84 11.11 12.59
CA VAL A 191 -4.47 10.44 13.73
C VAL A 191 -4.39 11.29 14.99
N TYR A 192 -5.34 11.08 15.91
CA TYR A 192 -5.45 11.80 17.17
C TYR A 192 -5.76 10.82 18.29
N SER A 193 -5.05 10.98 19.40
CA SER A 193 -5.49 10.41 20.67
C SER A 193 -6.67 11.20 21.25
N GLU A 194 -7.41 10.55 22.12
CA GLU A 194 -8.42 11.18 22.97
C GLU A 194 -8.15 10.82 24.42
N ASN A 195 -7.98 11.84 25.26
CA ASN A 195 -7.75 11.73 26.71
C ASN A 195 -6.48 10.94 27.11
N MET A 196 -5.67 10.49 26.16
CA MET A 196 -4.41 9.77 26.40
C MET A 196 -3.19 10.63 26.08
N SER A 197 -2.08 10.38 26.77
CA SER A 197 -0.82 11.13 26.61
C SER A 197 -0.11 10.83 25.28
N TYR A 198 -0.38 9.65 24.71
CA TYR A 198 0.21 9.18 23.47
C TYR A 198 -0.86 8.91 22.41
N THR A 199 -0.47 9.06 21.15
CA THR A 199 -1.20 8.53 20.01
C THR A 199 -0.56 7.22 19.60
N GLU A 200 -1.30 6.11 19.72
CA GLU A 200 -0.77 4.75 19.54
C GLU A 200 -1.63 3.95 18.55
N LEU A 201 -1.06 3.70 17.37
CA LEU A 201 -1.66 2.84 16.35
C LEU A 201 -1.12 1.43 16.53
N ALA A 202 -1.99 0.47 16.83
CA ALA A 202 -1.59 -0.92 17.06
C ALA A 202 -1.41 -1.71 15.77
N ALA A 203 -2.23 -1.43 14.75
CA ALA A 203 -2.14 -2.07 13.45
C ALA A 203 -2.77 -1.21 12.34
N ILE A 204 -2.22 -1.34 11.14
CA ILE A 204 -2.89 -0.99 9.88
C ILE A 204 -2.72 -2.16 8.91
N LYS A 205 -3.83 -2.57 8.28
CA LYS A 205 -3.85 -3.68 7.32
C LYS A 205 -4.65 -3.27 6.08
N GLY A 206 -4.14 -3.64 4.91
CA GLY A 206 -4.80 -3.38 3.64
C GLY A 206 -4.90 -4.67 2.86
N PHE A 207 -6.11 -5.18 2.70
CA PHE A 207 -6.33 -6.49 2.11
C PHE A 207 -6.81 -6.39 0.68
N LYS A 208 -6.18 -7.18 -0.18
CA LYS A 208 -6.70 -7.52 -1.50
C LYS A 208 -7.27 -8.94 -1.46
N ARG A 209 -8.53 -9.13 -1.87
CA ARG A 209 -9.11 -10.47 -2.06
C ARG A 209 -8.47 -11.12 -3.27
N ILE A 210 -8.12 -12.39 -3.11
CA ILE A 210 -7.46 -13.18 -4.12
C ILE A 210 -8.32 -14.41 -4.42
N ILE A 211 -8.96 -14.43 -5.60
CA ILE A 211 -9.62 -15.62 -6.14
C ILE A 211 -8.51 -16.55 -6.62
N ASN A 212 -8.42 -17.78 -6.12
CA ASN A 212 -7.30 -18.68 -6.47
C ASN A 212 -7.24 -19.00 -7.98
N THR A 213 -6.47 -18.23 -8.73
CA THR A 213 -6.08 -18.55 -10.10
C THR A 213 -4.55 -18.50 -10.23
N SER A 214 -3.97 -19.61 -10.71
CA SER A 214 -2.55 -19.71 -11.07
C SER A 214 -2.24 -19.11 -12.43
N ASN A 215 -3.27 -18.92 -13.27
CA ASN A 215 -3.12 -18.42 -14.62
C ASN A 215 -3.24 -16.91 -14.66
N THR A 216 -2.38 -16.28 -15.45
CA THR A 216 -2.53 -14.88 -15.84
C THR A 216 -3.71 -14.73 -16.80
N GLU A 217 -4.76 -14.05 -16.35
CA GLU A 217 -5.90 -13.62 -17.14
C GLU A 217 -5.68 -12.21 -17.67
N LEU A 218 -6.16 -11.96 -18.89
CA LEU A 218 -5.99 -10.69 -19.60
C LEU A 218 -7.31 -10.33 -20.29
N GLY A 219 -7.85 -9.17 -19.94
CA GLY A 219 -9.01 -8.55 -20.57
C GLY A 219 -8.61 -7.21 -21.19
N ILE A 220 -8.99 -6.98 -22.44
CA ILE A 220 -8.67 -5.77 -23.18
C ILE A 220 -9.91 -5.25 -23.88
N ILE A 221 -10.22 -3.97 -23.68
CA ILE A 221 -11.35 -3.30 -24.33
C ILE A 221 -10.87 -1.97 -24.92
N LYS A 222 -11.15 -1.74 -26.21
CA LYS A 222 -11.00 -0.41 -26.84
C LYS A 222 -12.23 0.43 -26.55
N VAL A 223 -12.02 1.64 -26.03
CA VAL A 223 -13.05 2.65 -25.81
C VAL A 223 -12.58 3.94 -26.48
N ASN A 224 -13.16 4.29 -27.63
CA ASN A 224 -12.72 5.44 -28.44
C ASN A 224 -11.21 5.36 -28.77
N LYS A 225 -10.46 6.38 -28.34
CA LYS A 225 -8.99 6.49 -28.48
C LYS A 225 -8.21 5.84 -27.34
N ASP A 226 -8.88 5.15 -26.43
CA ASP A 226 -8.25 4.51 -25.28
C ASP A 226 -8.37 2.97 -25.37
N ILE A 227 -7.37 2.27 -24.84
CA ILE A 227 -7.45 0.87 -24.47
C ILE A 227 -7.50 0.78 -22.94
N LYS A 228 -8.48 0.04 -22.42
CA LYS A 228 -8.54 -0.36 -21.02
C LYS A 228 -8.07 -1.81 -20.92
N ILE A 229 -7.08 -2.05 -20.09
CA ILE A 229 -6.45 -3.34 -19.86
C ILE A 229 -6.74 -3.74 -18.41
N VAL A 230 -7.15 -4.99 -18.22
CA VAL A 230 -7.26 -5.65 -16.93
C VAL A 230 -6.41 -6.90 -16.99
N ALA A 231 -5.40 -6.99 -16.15
CA ALA A 231 -4.51 -8.14 -16.04
C ALA A 231 -4.65 -8.72 -14.63
N MET A 232 -4.80 -10.04 -14.50
CA MET A 232 -5.03 -10.68 -13.22
C MET A 232 -4.19 -11.93 -13.11
N ASN A 233 -3.31 -11.99 -12.11
CA ASN A 233 -2.73 -13.25 -11.66
C ASN A 233 -2.81 -13.23 -10.14
N TYR A 234 -3.67 -14.07 -9.61
CA TYR A 234 -4.07 -14.02 -8.22
C TYR A 234 -3.03 -14.66 -7.31
N ASN A 235 -2.37 -15.73 -7.76
CA ASN A 235 -1.32 -16.39 -6.97
C ASN A 235 0.01 -15.63 -6.98
N ASN A 236 0.44 -15.14 -8.14
CA ASN A 236 1.76 -14.56 -8.33
C ASN A 236 1.74 -13.02 -8.33
N GLY A 237 0.60 -12.41 -8.66
CA GLY A 237 0.53 -10.98 -8.95
C GLY A 237 1.11 -10.65 -10.33
N ILE A 238 0.87 -9.41 -10.78
CA ILE A 238 1.43 -8.92 -12.04
C ILE A 238 2.71 -8.16 -11.73
N LYS A 239 3.75 -8.42 -12.54
CA LYS A 239 5.04 -7.74 -12.49
C LYS A 239 5.11 -6.59 -13.49
N GLN A 240 4.52 -6.77 -14.67
CA GLN A 240 4.70 -5.82 -15.77
C GLN A 240 3.54 -5.89 -16.76
N ILE A 241 3.15 -4.74 -17.31
CA ILE A 241 2.38 -4.66 -18.56
C ILE A 241 3.21 -3.86 -19.55
N LYS A 242 3.52 -4.48 -20.69
CA LYS A 242 4.21 -3.91 -21.84
C LYS A 242 3.23 -3.73 -22.99
N ILE A 243 3.21 -2.54 -23.57
CA ILE A 243 2.44 -2.20 -24.77
C ILE A 243 3.43 -1.95 -25.89
N VAL A 244 3.44 -2.82 -26.89
CA VAL A 244 4.22 -2.66 -28.11
C VAL A 244 3.34 -1.97 -29.16
N LYS A 245 3.79 -0.81 -29.63
CA LYS A 245 3.13 0.01 -30.64
C LYS A 245 3.34 -0.56 -32.06
N PRO A 246 2.57 -0.09 -33.07
CA PRO A 246 2.73 -0.54 -34.46
C PRO A 246 4.13 -0.30 -35.05
N ASP A 247 4.86 0.71 -34.56
CA ASP A 247 6.22 1.06 -34.95
C ASP A 247 7.31 0.27 -34.19
N GLY A 248 6.91 -0.63 -33.28
CA GLY A 248 7.81 -1.44 -32.47
C GLY A 248 8.27 -0.78 -31.16
N GLN A 249 7.97 0.49 -30.92
CA GLN A 249 8.24 1.13 -29.63
C GLN A 249 7.46 0.45 -28.50
N GLN A 250 8.02 0.48 -27.29
CA GLN A 250 7.45 -0.19 -26.13
C GLN A 250 7.19 0.80 -25.00
N ASP A 251 5.96 0.83 -24.50
CA ASP A 251 5.62 1.50 -23.25
C ASP A 251 5.48 0.43 -22.17
N ILE A 252 6.36 0.47 -21.18
CA ILE A 252 6.47 -0.53 -20.12
C ILE A 252 6.05 0.10 -18.80
N GLU A 253 5.16 -0.55 -18.08
CA GLU A 253 4.82 -0.19 -16.70
C GLU A 253 4.97 -1.42 -15.82
N ASN A 254 5.71 -1.26 -14.73
CA ASN A 254 5.92 -2.32 -13.75
C ASN A 254 4.86 -2.24 -12.65
N TYR A 255 4.56 -3.38 -12.04
CA TYR A 255 3.55 -3.53 -11.01
C TYR A 255 4.10 -4.42 -9.91
N ASN A 256 3.68 -4.11 -8.68
CA ASN A 256 3.89 -4.98 -7.53
C ASN A 256 2.57 -5.15 -6.79
N ASN A 257 1.51 -5.26 -7.59
CA ASN A 257 0.18 -5.55 -7.12
C ASN A 257 0.11 -7.03 -6.71
N LEU A 258 -0.95 -7.35 -5.99
CA LEU A 258 -1.36 -8.71 -5.72
C LEU A 258 -2.69 -8.83 -6.44
N ALA A 259 -2.91 -9.91 -7.18
CA ALA A 259 -4.09 -10.11 -8.00
C ALA A 259 -4.19 -9.28 -9.29
N ALA A 260 -4.90 -8.15 -9.25
CA ALA A 260 -5.37 -7.46 -10.45
C ALA A 260 -4.67 -6.12 -10.68
N VAL A 261 -4.36 -5.82 -11.93
CA VAL A 261 -3.88 -4.52 -12.41
C VAL A 261 -4.87 -4.00 -13.43
N ARG A 262 -5.19 -2.71 -13.32
CA ARG A 262 -5.97 -1.99 -14.33
C ARG A 262 -5.10 -0.90 -14.92
N LYS A 263 -4.96 -0.90 -16.25
CA LYS A 263 -4.19 0.11 -16.99
C LYS A 263 -5.07 0.75 -18.04
N LYS A 264 -5.00 2.07 -18.15
CA LYS A 264 -5.54 2.84 -19.27
C LYS A 264 -4.38 3.26 -20.17
N TYR A 265 -4.55 3.10 -21.47
CA TYR A 265 -3.57 3.52 -22.46
C TYR A 265 -4.24 4.32 -23.59
N THR A 266 -3.71 5.50 -23.91
CA THR A 266 -4.21 6.31 -25.02
C THR A 266 -3.49 5.91 -26.30
N LEU A 267 -4.27 5.55 -27.32
CA LEU A 267 -3.80 5.18 -28.64
C LEU A 267 -3.15 6.37 -29.36
N THR A 268 -2.05 6.11 -30.06
CA THR A 268 -1.23 7.14 -30.71
C THR A 268 -1.15 6.98 -32.23
N ALA A 269 -1.42 5.79 -32.76
CA ALA A 269 -1.33 5.50 -34.19
C ALA A 269 -2.26 4.35 -34.59
N ASN A 270 -2.74 4.35 -35.83
CA ASN A 270 -3.48 3.21 -36.36
C ASN A 270 -2.53 2.03 -36.57
N GLY A 271 -3.01 0.80 -36.37
CA GLY A 271 -2.20 -0.40 -36.57
C GLY A 271 -2.40 -1.48 -35.50
N LYS A 272 -1.42 -2.39 -35.41
CA LYS A 272 -1.42 -3.49 -34.45
C LYS A 272 -0.68 -3.09 -33.18
N TYR A 273 -1.35 -3.25 -32.04
CA TYR A 273 -0.71 -3.16 -30.74
C TYR A 273 -0.63 -4.55 -30.12
N LYS A 274 0.50 -4.87 -29.48
CA LYS A 274 0.68 -6.10 -28.72
C LYS A 274 0.76 -5.75 -27.23
N ILE A 275 -0.11 -6.35 -26.44
CA ILE A 275 -0.14 -6.19 -24.98
C ILE A 275 0.44 -7.45 -24.37
N ILE A 276 1.53 -7.30 -23.62
CA ILE A 276 2.23 -8.39 -22.93
C ILE A 276 2.13 -8.14 -21.44
N VAL A 277 1.60 -9.10 -20.71
CA VAL A 277 1.52 -9.11 -19.25
C VAL A 277 2.51 -10.12 -18.73
N VAL A 278 3.40 -9.69 -17.84
CA VAL A 278 4.36 -10.57 -17.16
C VAL A 278 3.92 -10.69 -15.71
N ASP A 279 3.76 -11.92 -15.22
CA ASP A 279 3.55 -12.17 -13.80
C ASP A 279 4.87 -12.10 -13.00
N LYS A 280 4.81 -12.22 -11.68
CA LYS A 280 6.01 -12.14 -10.83
C LYS A 280 6.98 -13.31 -10.96
N ASP A 281 6.52 -14.45 -11.46
CA ASP A 281 7.36 -15.60 -11.74
C ASP A 281 8.05 -15.48 -13.11
N GLY A 282 7.66 -14.47 -13.91
CA GLY A 282 8.22 -14.21 -15.23
C GLY A 282 7.43 -14.84 -16.37
N SER A 283 6.26 -15.44 -16.11
CA SER A 283 5.41 -15.99 -17.15
C SER A 283 4.70 -14.87 -17.92
N GLU A 284 4.69 -14.99 -19.25
CA GLU A 284 4.10 -13.99 -20.12
C GLU A 284 2.74 -14.43 -20.66
N LYS A 285 1.78 -13.50 -20.68
CA LYS A 285 0.51 -13.62 -21.40
C LYS A 285 0.39 -12.48 -22.40
N GLU A 286 0.12 -12.83 -23.64
CA GLU A 286 0.06 -11.88 -24.75
C GLU A 286 -1.34 -11.81 -25.38
N GLN A 287 -1.74 -10.61 -25.80
CA GLN A 287 -2.87 -10.42 -26.70
C GLN A 287 -2.62 -9.27 -27.69
N GLU A 288 -2.96 -9.50 -28.97
CA GLU A 288 -2.92 -8.48 -30.02
C GLU A 288 -4.26 -7.76 -30.14
N ILE A 289 -4.24 -6.45 -30.37
CA ILE A 289 -5.41 -5.66 -30.76
C ILE A 289 -5.12 -4.86 -32.04
N LYS A 290 -6.03 -4.94 -33.01
CA LYS A 290 -6.00 -4.13 -34.23
C LYS A 290 -6.82 -2.87 -34.04
N VAL A 291 -6.20 -1.74 -34.33
CA VAL A 291 -6.78 -0.42 -34.08
C VAL A 291 -6.90 0.34 -35.39
N LYS A 292 -8.10 0.90 -35.63
CA LYS A 292 -8.43 1.79 -36.75
C LYS A 292 -9.24 2.99 -36.25
N GLY A 293 -9.13 4.12 -36.94
CA GLY A 293 -9.96 5.31 -36.72
C GLY A 293 -9.65 6.05 -35.43
N ILE A 294 -8.36 6.23 -35.12
CA ILE A 294 -7.88 7.17 -34.09
C ILE A 294 -7.77 8.57 -34.70
#